data_AF-A0A7C7RUB2-F1
#
_entry.id   AF-A0A7C7RUB2-F1
#
_cell.length_a   1.000
_cell.length_b   1.000
_cell.length_c   1.000
_cell.angle_alpha   90.00
_cell.angle_beta   90.00
_cell.angle_gamma   90.00
#
_symmetry.space_group_name_H-M   'P 1'
#
loop_
_entity.id
_entity.type
_entity.pdbx_description
1 polymer ?
#
loop_
_entity_poly.entity_id
_entity_poly.type
_entity_poly.pdbx_seq_one_letter_code
_entity_poly.pdbx_strand_id
1 'polypeptide(L)'
;MKIIASALIMLVFLSVITGVSLKMYAQQSQVSPVSINLQFIVGQKTSEVSINIKVIGEPMISSVKSLLGGPEVAENLLSDKLNIPRKFVRISYEDKEINISLKSVGSPPPNDGIDFIVQEEVSAPIAALLEKLGLSGVPINLSIAIMLPKGAEIRELKISLEKAFDTQVDGTAVIISSKSPLILGKTTLSLYLRYSIPGSKRVPGE
;
A
#
# COMPACT_ATOMS: atom_id res chain seq x y z
N MET A 1 -55.41 22.81 -23.21
CA MET A 1 -53.97 22.56 -23.48
C MET A 1 -53.09 23.01 -22.30
N LYS A 2 -53.20 22.39 -21.11
CA LYS A 2 -52.36 22.72 -19.93
C LYS A 2 -51.55 21.53 -19.37
N ILE A 3 -51.86 20.31 -19.82
CA ILE A 3 -51.28 19.07 -19.28
C ILE A 3 -49.88 18.80 -19.88
N ILE A 4 -49.66 19.18 -21.15
CA ILE A 4 -48.40 18.91 -21.86
C ILE A 4 -47.24 19.74 -21.29
N ALA A 5 -47.50 20.96 -20.83
CA ALA A 5 -46.47 21.82 -20.23
C ALA A 5 -45.96 21.28 -18.88
N SER A 6 -46.81 20.60 -18.11
CA SER A 6 -46.46 20.07 -16.78
C SER A 6 -45.59 18.80 -16.87
N ALA A 7 -45.86 17.94 -17.86
CA ALA A 7 -45.05 16.74 -18.12
C ALA A 7 -43.62 17.07 -18.61
N LEU A 8 -43.47 18.13 -19.42
CA LEU A 8 -42.16 18.57 -19.92
C LEU A 8 -41.28 19.11 -18.78
N ILE A 9 -41.86 19.87 -17.85
CA ILE A 9 -41.15 20.42 -16.68
C ILE A 9 -40.70 19.28 -15.76
N MET A 10 -41.52 18.25 -15.57
CA MET A 10 -41.16 17.07 -14.75
C MET A 10 -39.97 16.29 -15.33
N LEU A 11 -39.91 16.14 -16.66
CA LEU A 11 -38.81 15.47 -17.37
C LEU A 11 -37.48 16.25 -17.29
N VAL A 12 -37.55 17.59 -17.33
CA VAL A 12 -36.36 18.45 -17.15
C VAL A 12 -35.87 18.41 -15.70
N PHE A 13 -36.77 18.37 -14.71
CA PHE A 13 -36.36 18.21 -13.32
C PHE A 13 -35.76 16.83 -13.04
N LEU A 14 -36.31 15.75 -13.61
CA LEU A 14 -35.73 14.41 -13.48
C LEU A 14 -34.33 14.34 -14.09
N SER A 15 -34.11 14.91 -15.27
CA SER A 15 -32.80 14.87 -15.94
C SER A 15 -31.73 15.67 -15.20
N VAL A 16 -32.11 16.81 -14.60
CA VAL A 16 -31.24 17.61 -13.73
C VAL A 16 -30.93 16.86 -12.43
N ILE A 17 -31.91 16.22 -11.78
CA ILE A 17 -31.68 15.45 -10.56
C ILE A 17 -30.81 14.22 -10.82
N THR A 18 -31.01 13.50 -11.94
CA THR A 18 -30.11 12.40 -12.33
C THR A 18 -28.73 12.89 -12.72
N GLY A 19 -28.61 14.04 -13.41
CA GLY A 19 -27.33 14.62 -13.79
C GLY A 19 -26.51 15.16 -12.61
N VAL A 20 -27.18 15.69 -11.58
CA VAL A 20 -26.55 16.14 -10.33
C VAL A 20 -26.21 14.94 -9.44
N SER A 21 -27.06 13.92 -9.36
CA SER A 21 -26.77 12.70 -8.58
C SER A 21 -25.63 11.88 -9.18
N LEU A 22 -25.52 11.82 -10.52
CA LEU A 22 -24.38 11.20 -11.21
C LEU A 22 -23.10 12.03 -11.05
N LYS A 23 -23.19 13.37 -11.03
CA LYS A 23 -22.02 14.24 -10.72
C LYS A 23 -21.58 14.13 -9.25
N MET A 24 -22.51 13.99 -8.30
CA MET A 24 -22.17 13.77 -6.90
C MET A 24 -21.51 12.39 -6.68
N TYR A 25 -21.92 11.35 -7.43
CA TYR A 25 -21.22 10.06 -7.44
C TYR A 25 -19.87 10.12 -8.15
N ALA A 26 -19.73 10.91 -9.22
CA ALA A 26 -18.46 11.10 -9.94
C ALA A 26 -17.46 12.01 -9.20
N GLN A 27 -17.92 12.75 -8.18
CA GLN A 27 -17.10 13.67 -7.39
C GLN A 27 -16.86 13.17 -5.96
N GLN A 28 -17.32 11.95 -5.64
CA GLN A 28 -16.83 11.23 -4.48
C GLN A 28 -15.42 10.79 -4.84
N SER A 29 -14.43 11.52 -4.31
CA SER A 29 -13.03 11.07 -4.27
C SER A 29 -13.07 9.58 -3.98
N GLN A 30 -12.61 8.74 -4.90
CA GLN A 30 -12.57 7.29 -4.70
C GLN A 30 -11.64 7.07 -3.51
N VAL A 31 -12.19 7.08 -2.30
CA VAL A 31 -11.47 6.63 -1.12
C VAL A 31 -11.48 5.13 -1.26
N SER A 32 -10.34 4.58 -1.66
CA SER A 32 -10.21 3.13 -1.73
C SER A 32 -10.59 2.52 -0.37
N PRO A 33 -11.36 1.40 -0.37
CA PRO A 33 -11.66 0.67 0.85
C PRO A 33 -10.45 -0.10 1.40
N VAL A 34 -9.32 -0.10 0.70
CA VAL A 34 -8.12 -0.84 1.07
C VAL A 34 -6.91 0.10 1.11
N SER A 35 -6.32 0.24 2.28
CA SER A 35 -5.07 0.99 2.46
C SER A 35 -3.94 0.03 2.79
N ILE A 36 -2.82 0.15 2.11
CA ILE A 36 -1.60 -0.64 2.35
C ILE A 36 -0.49 0.32 2.74
N ASN A 37 0.10 0.09 3.91
CA ASN A 37 1.28 0.76 4.39
C ASN A 37 2.43 -0.24 4.47
N LEU A 38 3.47 -0.01 3.67
CA LEU A 38 4.72 -0.73 3.72
C LEU A 38 5.74 0.11 4.48
N GLN A 39 6.39 -0.47 5.47
CA GLN A 39 7.46 0.17 6.20
C GLN A 39 8.71 -0.70 6.16
N PHE A 40 9.80 -0.14 5.66
CA PHE A 40 11.12 -0.72 5.61
C PHE A 40 12.00 0.04 6.59
N ILE A 41 12.54 -0.64 7.59
CA ILE A 41 13.53 -0.08 8.51
C ILE A 41 14.84 -0.77 8.21
N VAL A 42 15.78 -0.03 7.64
CA VAL A 42 17.13 -0.50 7.39
C VAL A 42 17.97 -0.17 8.61
N GLY A 43 18.28 -1.19 9.42
CA GLY A 43 19.14 -1.05 10.58
C GLY A 43 20.57 -1.53 10.31
N GLN A 44 21.49 -1.16 11.20
CA GLN A 44 22.89 -1.60 11.11
C GLN A 44 23.09 -3.08 11.51
N LYS A 45 22.18 -3.61 12.35
CA LYS A 45 22.27 -4.99 12.88
C LYS A 45 21.19 -5.90 12.33
N THR A 46 20.02 -5.34 12.05
CA THR A 46 18.84 -6.04 11.52
C THR A 46 18.07 -5.07 10.65
N SER A 47 17.46 -5.58 9.59
CA SER A 47 16.47 -4.85 8.82
C SER A 47 15.09 -5.40 9.13
N GLU A 48 14.09 -4.54 9.13
CA GLU A 48 12.71 -4.92 9.42
C GLU A 48 11.81 -4.47 8.29
N VAL A 49 10.88 -5.33 7.91
CA VAL A 49 9.80 -5.00 6.98
C VAL A 49 8.49 -5.21 7.72
N SER A 50 7.61 -4.21 7.67
CA SER A 50 6.22 -4.38 8.11
C SER A 50 5.26 -3.97 7.02
N ILE A 51 4.21 -4.77 6.86
CA ILE A 51 3.12 -4.54 5.93
C ILE A 51 1.85 -4.46 6.75
N ASN A 52 1.18 -3.31 6.71
CA ASN A 52 -0.10 -3.10 7.35
C ASN A 52 -1.17 -2.88 6.28
N ILE A 53 -2.19 -3.73 6.28
CA ILE A 53 -3.32 -3.66 5.36
C ILE A 53 -4.56 -3.36 6.18
N LYS A 54 -5.21 -2.26 5.84
CA LYS A 54 -6.47 -1.83 6.42
C LYS A 54 -7.56 -1.98 5.38
N VAL A 55 -8.60 -2.75 5.70
CA VAL A 55 -9.77 -2.95 4.85
C VAL A 55 -10.98 -2.38 5.55
N ILE A 56 -11.72 -1.51 4.87
CA ILE A 56 -12.94 -0.88 5.38
C ILE A 56 -14.13 -1.20 4.46
N GLY A 57 -15.33 -1.26 5.05
CA GLY A 57 -16.57 -1.48 4.31
C GLY A 57 -17.04 -2.94 4.29
N GLU A 58 -18.33 -3.13 4.56
CA GLU A 58 -18.96 -4.43 4.79
C GLU A 58 -18.76 -5.46 3.66
N PRO A 59 -18.85 -5.10 2.35
CA PRO A 59 -18.65 -6.07 1.28
C PRO A 59 -17.23 -6.64 1.23
N MET A 60 -16.22 -5.79 1.46
CA MET A 60 -14.81 -6.19 1.44
C MET A 60 -14.46 -7.02 2.68
N ILE A 61 -14.96 -6.60 3.85
CA ILE A 61 -14.77 -7.31 5.12
C ILE A 61 -15.37 -8.70 5.06
N SER A 62 -16.58 -8.83 4.52
CA SER A 62 -17.25 -10.12 4.36
C SER A 62 -16.48 -11.05 3.42
N SER A 63 -15.91 -10.51 2.33
CA SER A 63 -15.07 -11.25 1.39
C SER A 63 -13.76 -11.75 2.02
N VAL A 64 -13.10 -10.90 2.82
CA VAL A 64 -11.87 -11.31 3.54
C VAL A 64 -12.19 -12.33 4.63
N LYS A 65 -13.28 -12.14 5.39
CA LYS A 65 -13.74 -13.08 6.44
C LYS A 65 -14.12 -14.43 5.85
N SER A 66 -14.80 -14.48 4.70
CA SER A 66 -15.20 -15.75 4.08
C SER A 66 -13.99 -16.58 3.62
N LEU A 67 -12.91 -15.92 3.19
CA LEU A 67 -11.69 -16.58 2.73
C LEU A 67 -10.74 -16.98 3.85
N LEU A 68 -10.57 -16.12 4.85
CA LEU A 68 -9.57 -16.30 5.90
C LEU A 68 -10.15 -16.92 7.19
N GLY A 69 -11.47 -16.87 7.36
CA GLY A 69 -12.15 -17.31 8.59
C GLY A 69 -11.98 -16.30 9.73
N GLY A 70 -11.97 -16.81 10.97
CA GLY A 70 -11.73 -16.02 12.17
C GLY A 70 -10.24 -15.70 12.38
N PRO A 71 -9.89 -14.82 13.34
CA PRO A 71 -8.52 -14.32 13.58
C PRO A 71 -7.45 -15.41 13.64
N GLU A 72 -7.64 -16.44 14.47
CA GLU A 72 -6.62 -17.49 14.64
C GLU A 72 -6.43 -18.35 13.38
N VAL A 73 -7.54 -18.65 12.68
CA VAL A 73 -7.52 -19.41 11.43
C VAL A 73 -6.81 -18.61 10.35
N ALA A 74 -7.13 -17.32 10.27
CA ALA A 74 -6.56 -16.39 9.32
C ALA A 74 -5.05 -16.19 9.54
N GLU A 75 -4.59 -16.07 10.80
CA GLU A 75 -3.17 -15.99 11.14
C GLU A 75 -2.41 -17.25 10.70
N ASN A 76 -2.94 -18.45 11.00
CA ASN A 76 -2.33 -19.71 10.59
C ASN A 76 -2.27 -19.84 9.06
N LEU A 77 -3.38 -19.54 8.39
CA LEU A 77 -3.49 -19.67 6.95
C LEU A 77 -2.59 -18.68 6.20
N LEU A 78 -2.45 -17.44 6.67
CA LEU A 78 -1.49 -16.48 6.11
C LEU A 78 -0.04 -16.86 6.44
N SER A 79 0.23 -17.37 7.64
CA SER A 79 1.55 -17.91 8.02
C SER A 79 2.00 -18.97 7.01
N ASP A 80 1.14 -19.94 6.72
CA ASP A 80 1.43 -21.03 5.80
C ASP A 80 1.54 -20.54 4.34
N LYS A 81 0.59 -19.71 3.88
CA LYS A 81 0.56 -19.21 2.50
C LYS A 81 1.72 -18.28 2.16
N LEU A 82 2.21 -17.50 3.13
CA LEU A 82 3.28 -16.52 2.94
C LEU A 82 4.63 -17.03 3.42
N ASN A 83 4.68 -18.22 4.03
CA ASN A 83 5.87 -18.77 4.68
C ASN A 83 6.49 -17.80 5.70
N ILE A 84 5.63 -17.15 6.50
CA ILE A 84 6.02 -16.21 7.56
C ILE A 84 5.62 -16.84 8.90
N PRO A 85 6.51 -16.90 9.91
CA PRO A 85 6.14 -17.43 11.22
C PRO A 85 4.90 -16.74 11.78
N ARG A 86 3.91 -17.52 12.23
CA ARG A 86 2.64 -17.02 12.82
C ARG A 86 2.81 -15.87 13.81
N LYS A 87 3.86 -15.89 14.64
CA LYS A 87 4.16 -14.82 15.61
C LYS A 87 4.32 -13.42 14.99
N PHE A 88 4.58 -13.35 13.68
CA PHE A 88 4.73 -12.11 12.92
C PHE A 88 3.51 -11.77 12.06
N VAL A 89 2.45 -12.57 12.13
CA VAL A 89 1.16 -12.31 11.49
C VAL A 89 0.17 -11.93 12.58
N ARG A 90 -0.50 -10.79 12.42
CA ARG A 90 -1.55 -10.33 13.33
C ARG A 90 -2.75 -9.86 12.52
N ILE A 91 -3.94 -10.29 12.92
CA ILE A 91 -5.18 -9.88 12.29
C ILE A 91 -6.17 -9.45 13.37
N SER A 92 -6.69 -8.24 13.23
CA SER A 92 -7.79 -7.72 14.04
C SER A 92 -9.03 -7.57 13.15
N TYR A 93 -10.15 -8.14 13.61
CA TYR A 93 -11.45 -7.95 13.01
C TYR A 93 -12.27 -7.04 13.90
N GLU A 94 -12.70 -5.92 13.34
CA GLU A 94 -13.68 -5.01 13.93
C GLU A 94 -14.96 -5.02 13.06
N ASP A 95 -16.02 -4.39 13.55
CA ASP A 95 -17.34 -4.43 12.87
C ASP A 95 -17.28 -3.85 11.46
N LYS A 96 -16.46 -2.81 11.26
CA LYS A 96 -16.35 -2.05 10.00
C LYS A 96 -14.92 -1.94 9.47
N GLU A 97 -14.00 -2.70 10.06
CA GLU A 97 -12.58 -2.64 9.73
C GLU A 97 -11.90 -4.01 9.92
N ILE A 98 -10.95 -4.32 9.03
CA ILE A 98 -9.98 -5.39 9.25
C ILE A 98 -8.60 -4.77 9.17
N ASN A 99 -7.76 -5.07 10.16
CA ASN A 99 -6.34 -4.72 10.16
C ASN A 99 -5.51 -6.00 10.10
N ILE A 100 -4.67 -6.12 9.08
CA ILE A 100 -3.72 -7.21 8.90
C ILE A 100 -2.33 -6.62 9.00
N SER A 101 -1.53 -7.11 9.94
CA SER A 101 -0.14 -6.72 10.12
C SER A 101 0.76 -7.92 9.90
N LEU A 102 1.70 -7.79 8.97
CA LEU A 102 2.73 -8.77 8.68
C LEU A 102 4.08 -8.14 9.01
N LYS A 103 4.95 -8.88 9.68
CA LYS A 103 6.31 -8.44 9.99
C LYS A 103 7.32 -9.47 9.51
N SER A 104 8.48 -8.99 9.09
CA SER A 104 9.63 -9.82 8.81
C SER A 104 10.88 -9.13 9.28
N VAL A 105 11.84 -9.90 9.78
CA VAL A 105 13.15 -9.42 10.20
C VAL A 105 14.16 -10.08 9.28
N GLY A 106 14.91 -9.26 8.55
CA GLY A 106 15.98 -9.67 7.68
C GLY A 106 17.34 -9.29 8.23
N SER A 107 18.37 -9.80 7.58
CA SER A 107 19.73 -9.34 7.78
C SER A 107 19.87 -7.88 7.34
N PRO A 108 20.78 -7.12 7.95
CA PRO A 108 21.13 -5.79 7.45
C PRO A 108 21.69 -5.93 6.02
N PRO A 109 21.55 -4.91 5.17
CA PRO A 109 22.22 -4.93 3.88
C PRO A 109 23.75 -5.08 4.08
N PRO A 110 24.45 -5.72 3.14
CA PRO A 110 25.89 -5.85 3.15
C PRO A 110 26.56 -4.49 3.38
N ASN A 111 27.40 -4.36 4.41
CA ASN A 111 28.07 -3.10 4.77
C ASN A 111 29.38 -2.96 3.98
N ASP A 112 29.25 -2.84 2.66
CA ASP A 112 30.38 -3.00 1.73
C ASP A 112 31.04 -1.65 1.36
N GLY A 113 30.54 -0.55 1.92
CA GLY A 113 31.06 0.80 1.74
C GLY A 113 30.03 1.82 1.24
N ILE A 114 30.56 2.87 0.61
CA ILE A 114 30.03 4.25 0.56
C ILE A 114 28.61 4.38 0.00
N ASP A 115 28.15 3.51 -0.91
CA ASP A 115 26.82 3.61 -1.53
C ASP A 115 26.07 2.28 -1.45
N PHE A 116 24.88 2.31 -0.87
CA PHE A 116 23.93 1.21 -0.75
C PHE A 116 22.80 1.41 -1.75
N ILE A 117 22.38 0.35 -2.43
CA ILE A 117 21.31 0.38 -3.43
C ILE A 117 20.18 -0.54 -2.97
N VAL A 118 18.97 0.00 -2.89
CA VAL A 118 17.72 -0.77 -2.79
C VAL A 118 17.02 -0.65 -4.12
N GLN A 119 16.91 -1.75 -4.86
CA GLN A 119 16.19 -1.81 -6.13
C GLN A 119 15.16 -2.93 -6.08
N GLU A 120 13.89 -2.58 -5.97
CA GLU A 120 12.82 -3.55 -5.73
C GLU A 120 11.62 -3.30 -6.64
N GLU A 121 11.06 -4.37 -7.20
CA GLU A 121 9.72 -4.33 -7.77
C GLU A 121 8.70 -4.59 -6.66
N VAL A 122 7.94 -3.56 -6.31
CA VAL A 122 7.02 -3.56 -5.18
C VAL A 122 5.61 -4.00 -5.61
N SER A 123 5.25 -3.80 -6.88
CA SER A 123 3.90 -4.11 -7.39
C SER A 123 3.53 -5.59 -7.32
N ALA A 124 4.40 -6.49 -7.77
CA ALA A 124 4.08 -7.92 -7.87
C ALA A 124 3.89 -8.58 -6.49
N PRO A 125 4.76 -8.37 -5.48
CA PRO A 125 4.54 -8.94 -4.15
C PRO A 125 3.26 -8.45 -3.48
N ILE A 126 2.91 -7.16 -3.61
CA ILE A 126 1.64 -6.64 -3.08
C ILE A 126 0.46 -7.25 -3.83
N ALA A 127 0.51 -7.35 -5.16
CA ALA A 127 -0.57 -7.94 -5.95
C ALA A 127 -0.82 -9.41 -5.56
N ALA A 128 0.25 -10.18 -5.36
CA ALA A 128 0.16 -11.56 -4.88
C ALA A 128 -0.45 -11.63 -3.46
N LEU A 129 -0.06 -10.72 -2.57
CA LEU A 129 -0.65 -10.63 -1.23
C LEU A 129 -2.15 -10.32 -1.28
N LEU A 130 -2.56 -9.33 -2.09
CA LEU A 130 -3.97 -8.99 -2.30
C LEU A 130 -4.76 -10.16 -2.87
N GLU A 131 -4.19 -10.93 -3.79
CA GLU A 131 -4.81 -12.15 -4.30
C GLU A 131 -5.06 -13.18 -3.19
N LYS A 132 -4.08 -13.41 -2.29
CA LYS A 132 -4.25 -14.33 -1.15
C LYS A 132 -5.33 -13.86 -0.16
N LEU A 133 -5.61 -12.56 -0.11
CA LEU A 133 -6.65 -11.94 0.70
C LEU A 133 -8.01 -11.84 -0.01
N GLY A 134 -8.09 -12.22 -1.30
CA GLY A 134 -9.31 -12.05 -2.12
C GLY A 134 -9.61 -10.61 -2.52
N LEU A 135 -8.60 -9.73 -2.47
CA LEU A 135 -8.69 -8.30 -2.78
C LEU A 135 -8.06 -7.97 -4.15
N SER A 136 -7.94 -8.97 -5.03
CA SER A 136 -7.39 -8.77 -6.37
C SER A 136 -8.26 -7.80 -7.18
N GLY A 137 -7.63 -6.87 -7.88
CA GLY A 137 -8.31 -5.86 -8.70
C GLY A 137 -8.99 -4.73 -7.91
N VAL A 138 -8.97 -4.77 -6.58
CA VAL A 138 -9.49 -3.69 -5.74
C VAL A 138 -8.51 -2.49 -5.83
N PRO A 139 -8.98 -1.26 -6.11
CA PRO A 139 -8.13 -0.08 -6.02
C PRO A 139 -7.60 0.04 -4.60
N ILE A 140 -6.33 0.39 -4.41
CA ILE A 140 -5.68 0.54 -3.10
C ILE A 140 -5.07 1.93 -2.92
N ASN A 141 -5.05 2.43 -1.69
CA ASN A 141 -4.15 3.53 -1.32
C ASN A 141 -2.83 2.91 -0.85
N LEU A 142 -1.71 3.26 -1.49
CA LEU A 142 -0.40 2.71 -1.16
C LEU A 142 0.48 3.79 -0.51
N SER A 143 1.06 3.46 0.63
CA SER A 143 2.12 4.25 1.26
C SER A 143 3.33 3.36 1.53
N ILE A 144 4.52 3.85 1.23
CA ILE A 144 5.81 3.19 1.42
C ILE A 144 6.68 4.13 2.24
N ALA A 145 7.14 3.68 3.40
CA ALA A 145 8.07 4.39 4.25
C ALA A 145 9.39 3.60 4.32
N ILE A 146 10.52 4.26 4.09
CA ILE A 146 11.85 3.69 4.17
C ILE A 146 12.64 4.51 5.17
N MET A 147 12.96 3.90 6.30
CA MET A 147 13.77 4.49 7.36
C MET A 147 15.19 3.98 7.22
N LEU A 148 16.12 4.87 6.90
CA LEU A 148 17.54 4.54 6.77
C LEU A 148 18.27 4.64 8.11
N PRO A 149 19.47 4.03 8.23
CA PRO A 149 20.28 4.16 9.43
C PRO A 149 20.58 5.63 9.77
N LYS A 150 20.76 5.92 11.07
CA LYS A 150 21.15 7.27 11.51
C LYS A 150 22.44 7.71 10.82
N GLY A 151 22.42 8.92 10.28
CA GLY A 151 23.54 9.51 9.55
C GLY A 151 23.59 9.12 8.07
N ALA A 152 22.67 8.27 7.59
CA ALA A 152 22.57 8.00 6.17
C ALA A 152 22.22 9.27 5.38
N GLU A 153 22.84 9.41 4.21
CA GLU A 153 22.57 10.48 3.24
C GLU A 153 21.97 9.85 2.00
N ILE A 154 20.77 10.29 1.60
CA ILE A 154 20.13 9.85 0.36
C ILE A 154 20.84 10.50 -0.81
N ARG A 155 21.35 9.68 -1.74
CA ARG A 155 22.09 10.12 -2.92
C ARG A 155 21.22 10.16 -4.17
N GLU A 156 20.29 9.22 -4.28
CA GLU A 156 19.44 9.09 -5.44
C GLU A 156 18.14 8.37 -5.07
N LEU A 157 17.00 8.85 -5.55
CA LEU A 157 15.71 8.20 -5.41
C LEU A 157 14.99 8.26 -6.75
N LYS A 158 14.55 7.11 -7.25
CA LYS A 158 13.78 6.96 -8.48
C LYS A 158 12.61 6.02 -8.21
N ILE A 159 11.44 6.39 -8.71
CA ILE A 159 10.20 5.63 -8.52
C ILE A 159 9.58 5.50 -9.91
N SER A 160 9.19 4.30 -10.34
CA SER A 160 8.39 4.23 -11.58
C SER A 160 7.04 4.91 -11.35
N LEU A 161 6.49 5.54 -12.39
CA LEU A 161 5.23 6.27 -12.30
C LEU A 161 5.28 7.46 -11.32
N GLU A 162 6.39 8.22 -11.27
CA GLU A 162 6.59 9.37 -10.35
C GLU A 162 5.38 10.31 -10.26
N LYS A 163 4.66 10.53 -11.36
CA LYS A 163 3.46 11.39 -11.39
C LYS A 163 2.30 10.88 -10.55
N ALA A 164 2.24 9.57 -10.27
CA ALA A 164 1.18 8.92 -9.49
C ALA A 164 1.44 8.95 -7.97
N PHE A 165 2.63 9.40 -7.54
CA PHE A 165 3.02 9.42 -6.13
C PHE A 165 3.43 10.80 -5.67
N ASP A 166 3.16 11.09 -4.41
CA ASP A 166 3.82 12.12 -3.63
C ASP A 166 5.04 11.49 -2.96
N THR A 167 6.15 12.21 -2.94
CA THR A 167 7.40 11.77 -2.33
C THR A 167 7.90 12.83 -1.37
N GLN A 168 8.16 12.42 -0.14
CA GLN A 168 8.72 13.26 0.91
C GLN A 168 10.01 12.62 1.41
N VAL A 169 11.05 13.44 1.55
CA VAL A 169 12.32 13.04 2.15
C VAL A 169 12.55 13.91 3.37
N ASP A 170 12.68 13.28 4.54
CA ASP A 170 12.93 13.94 5.82
C ASP A 170 14.14 13.31 6.52
N GLY A 171 15.30 13.91 6.32
CA GLY A 171 16.57 13.41 6.82
C GLY A 171 16.90 12.00 6.29
N THR A 172 16.69 11.00 7.14
CA THR A 172 16.94 9.57 6.85
C THR A 172 15.68 8.80 6.46
N ALA A 173 14.53 9.47 6.42
CA ALA A 173 13.25 8.87 6.07
C ALA A 173 12.84 9.25 4.65
N VAL A 174 12.37 8.27 3.88
CA VAL A 174 11.69 8.45 2.59
C VAL A 174 10.26 7.97 2.75
N ILE A 175 9.29 8.82 2.40
CA ILE A 175 7.86 8.48 2.41
C ILE A 175 7.32 8.69 0.99
N ILE A 176 6.70 7.65 0.44
CA ILE A 176 6.12 7.62 -0.90
C ILE A 176 4.66 7.26 -0.74
N SER A 177 3.73 8.10 -1.18
CA SER A 177 2.29 7.87 -1.03
C SER A 177 1.56 8.08 -2.35
N SER A 178 0.63 7.20 -2.68
CA SER A 178 -0.16 7.29 -3.91
C SER A 178 -1.08 8.53 -3.86
N LYS A 179 -1.06 9.35 -4.92
CA LYS A 179 -1.94 10.53 -5.08
C LYS A 179 -3.41 10.16 -5.28
N SER A 180 -3.64 8.97 -5.82
CA SER A 180 -4.96 8.41 -6.10
C SER A 180 -4.91 6.89 -5.91
N PRO A 181 -6.06 6.21 -5.71
CA PRO A 181 -6.08 4.77 -5.64
C PRO A 181 -5.44 4.11 -6.86
N LEU A 182 -4.70 3.03 -6.62
CA LEU A 182 -3.97 2.26 -7.62
C LEU A 182 -4.60 0.88 -7.77
N ILE A 183 -4.74 0.38 -9.00
CA ILE A 183 -5.08 -1.02 -9.24
C ILE A 183 -3.79 -1.73 -9.63
N LEU A 184 -3.24 -2.52 -8.70
CA LEU A 184 -2.03 -3.31 -8.96
C LEU A 184 -2.37 -4.52 -9.86
N GLY A 185 -1.46 -4.86 -10.78
CA GLY A 185 -1.63 -5.92 -11.78
C GLY A 185 -1.61 -5.44 -13.24
N LYS A 186 -1.81 -4.15 -13.49
CA LYS A 186 -1.59 -3.52 -14.82
C LYS A 186 -0.40 -2.56 -14.86
N THR A 187 0.07 -2.15 -13.69
CA THR A 187 1.12 -1.15 -13.50
C THR A 187 2.25 -1.75 -12.69
N THR A 188 3.48 -1.61 -13.18
CA THR A 188 4.70 -1.99 -12.49
C THR A 188 5.22 -0.83 -11.66
N LEU A 189 5.31 -1.05 -10.35
CA LEU A 189 5.92 -0.14 -9.39
C LEU A 189 7.31 -0.66 -9.02
N SER A 190 8.34 0.05 -9.44
CA SER A 190 9.73 -0.21 -9.08
C SER A 190 10.28 0.98 -8.29
N LEU A 191 11.01 0.67 -7.23
CA LEU A 191 11.71 1.62 -6.41
C LEU A 191 13.21 1.43 -6.60
N TYR A 192 13.93 2.53 -6.78
CA TYR A 192 15.38 2.57 -6.67
C TYR A 192 15.78 3.66 -5.67
N LEU A 193 16.54 3.28 -4.65
CA LEU A 193 17.07 4.19 -3.63
C LEU A 193 18.56 3.92 -3.46
N ARG A 194 19.38 4.95 -3.71
CA ARG A 194 20.79 4.96 -3.36
C ARG A 194 21.01 5.85 -2.14
N TYR A 195 21.68 5.33 -1.12
CA TYR A 195 22.06 6.10 0.06
C TYR A 195 23.48 5.75 0.51
N SER A 196 24.12 6.65 1.26
CA SER A 196 25.47 6.47 1.80
C SER A 196 25.48 6.61 3.31
N ILE A 197 26.39 5.92 4.00
CA ILE A 197 26.62 6.12 5.44
C ILE A 197 28.01 6.74 5.63
N PRO A 198 28.12 8.04 5.95
CA PRO A 198 29.39 8.69 6.22
C PRO A 198 30.17 7.93 7.32
N GLY A 199 31.41 7.55 7.02
CA GLY A 199 32.27 6.79 7.93
C GLY A 199 32.21 5.26 7.75
N SER A 200 31.43 4.70 6.82
CA SER A 200 31.58 3.30 6.43
C SER A 200 32.96 3.09 5.78
N LYS A 201 33.87 2.40 6.46
CA LYS A 201 35.16 2.04 5.89
C LYS A 201 34.97 0.81 5.00
N ARG A 202 35.31 0.94 3.72
CA ARG A 202 35.60 -0.23 2.87
C ARG A 202 36.95 -0.78 3.33
N VAL A 203 37.04 -2.07 3.64
CA VAL A 203 38.33 -2.78 3.54
C VAL A 203 38.35 -3.35 2.12
N PRO A 204 39.12 -2.79 1.17
CA PRO A 204 39.18 -3.35 -0.17
C PRO A 204 39.87 -4.72 -0.10
N GLY A 205 39.17 -5.79 -0.47
CA GLY A 205 39.76 -7.13 -0.64
C GLY A 205 39.46 -8.17 0.44
N GLU A 206 38.44 -7.97 1.29
CA GLU A 206 37.85 -9.05 2.11
C GLU A 206 36.66 -9.72 1.41
#